data_AF-A0A3N9WLE1-F1
#
_entry.id   AF-A0A3N9WLE1-F1
#
_cell.length_a   1.000
_cell.length_b   1.000
_cell.length_c   1.000
_cell.angle_alpha   90.00
_cell.angle_beta   90.00
_cell.angle_gamma   90.00
#
_symmetry.space_group_name_H-M   'P 1'
#
loop_
_entity.id
_entity.type
_entity.pdbx_description
1 polymer ?
#
loop_
_entity_poly.entity_id
_entity_poly.type
_entity_poly.pdbx_seq_one_letter_code
_entity_poly.pdbx_strand_id
1 'polypeptide(L)'
;MTTKAGGTYTYYANGGVKGGYQAFAGGFDAWERDLCPDGYGAALHLTYYKWNGSSWVYSTANPIKVTTGAYDTVDHSWTFKDVRDVKIYSCRINGAGAVSSCTQATLF
;
A
#
# COMPACT_ATOMS: atom_id res chain seq x y z
N MET A 1 -5.61 16.40 -4.06
CA MET A 1 -5.95 14.97 -3.92
C MET A 1 -7.01 14.90 -2.84
N THR A 2 -8.13 14.24 -3.10
CA THR A 2 -9.33 14.19 -2.25
C THR A 2 -9.45 12.86 -1.49
N THR A 3 -8.33 12.18 -1.29
CA THR A 3 -8.25 10.90 -0.59
C THR A 3 -7.46 11.10 0.71
N LYS A 4 -7.70 10.26 1.70
CA LYS A 4 -6.93 10.24 2.94
C LYS A 4 -6.66 8.79 3.33
N ALA A 5 -5.37 8.47 3.42
CA ALA A 5 -4.89 7.20 3.94
C ALA A 5 -4.28 7.38 5.33
N GLY A 6 -4.40 6.35 6.16
CA GLY A 6 -3.74 6.26 7.45
C GLY A 6 -3.56 4.81 7.86
N GLY A 7 -2.82 4.58 8.93
CA GLY A 7 -2.56 3.23 9.40
C GLY A 7 -1.29 3.11 10.23
N THR A 8 -1.10 1.94 10.83
CA THR A 8 0.08 1.58 11.62
C THR A 8 1.01 0.74 10.77
N TYR A 9 2.25 1.21 10.60
CA TYR A 9 3.26 0.51 9.79
C TYR A 9 4.32 -0.14 10.68
N THR A 10 4.36 -1.47 10.69
CA THR A 10 5.39 -2.23 11.40
C THR A 10 6.44 -2.73 10.41
N TYR A 11 7.71 -2.37 10.62
CA TYR A 11 8.82 -2.76 9.76
C TYR A 11 10.07 -3.06 10.57
N TYR A 12 10.56 -4.31 10.51
CA TYR A 12 11.74 -4.75 11.27
C TYR A 12 12.60 -5.71 10.47
N ALA A 13 13.91 -5.68 10.72
CA ALA A 13 14.87 -6.56 10.07
C ALA A 13 14.55 -8.02 10.40
N ASN A 14 14.52 -8.90 9.38
CA ASN A 14 14.19 -10.31 9.53
C ASN A 14 14.99 -11.16 8.54
N GLY A 15 15.67 -12.21 9.02
CA GLY A 15 16.30 -13.20 8.15
C GLY A 15 17.62 -12.76 7.49
N GLY A 16 18.28 -11.71 8.01
CA GLY A 16 19.61 -11.27 7.56
C GLY A 16 19.65 -10.62 6.18
N VAL A 17 20.85 -10.53 5.60
CA VAL A 17 21.09 -9.95 4.27
C VAL A 17 20.85 -11.01 3.19
N LYS A 18 20.03 -10.67 2.18
CA LYS A 18 19.73 -11.52 1.02
C LYS A 18 20.02 -10.76 -0.27
N GLY A 19 20.78 -11.35 -1.18
CA GLY A 19 21.14 -10.71 -2.46
C GLY A 19 21.74 -9.31 -2.31
N GLY A 20 22.51 -9.06 -1.23
CA GLY A 20 23.14 -7.77 -0.93
C GLY A 20 22.28 -6.74 -0.18
N TYR A 21 21.04 -7.05 0.17
CA TYR A 21 20.15 -6.13 0.89
C TYR A 21 19.62 -6.76 2.19
N GLN A 22 19.44 -5.96 3.23
CA GLN A 22 18.78 -6.40 4.47
C GLN A 22 17.33 -6.81 4.13
N ALA A 23 16.93 -8.01 4.52
CA ALA A 23 15.55 -8.46 4.43
C ALA A 23 14.76 -7.97 5.64
N PHE A 24 13.50 -7.61 5.42
CA PHE A 24 12.61 -7.13 6.46
C PHE A 24 11.30 -7.91 6.47
N ALA A 25 10.67 -7.92 7.63
CA ALA A 25 9.32 -8.41 7.83
C ALA A 25 8.51 -7.36 8.58
N GLY A 26 7.21 -7.56 8.59
CA GLY A 26 6.31 -6.59 9.18
C GLY A 26 4.89 -6.73 8.69
N GLY A 27 4.14 -5.66 8.89
CA GLY A 27 2.77 -5.57 8.48
C GLY A 27 2.33 -4.12 8.39
N PHE A 28 1.19 -3.95 7.77
CA PHE A 28 0.57 -2.65 7.60
C PHE A 28 -0.93 -2.82 7.83
N ASP A 29 -1.41 -2.22 8.91
CA ASP A 29 -2.84 -2.09 9.20
C ASP A 29 -3.26 -0.71 8.73
N ALA A 30 -4.04 -0.64 7.67
CA ALA A 30 -4.27 0.60 6.95
C ALA A 30 -5.72 0.83 6.61
N TRP A 31 -6.02 2.08 6.34
CA TRP A 31 -7.31 2.52 5.87
C TRP A 31 -7.15 3.56 4.77
N GLU A 32 -8.11 3.56 3.85
CA GLU A 32 -8.23 4.56 2.81
C GLU A 32 -9.66 5.11 2.84
N ARG A 33 -9.77 6.43 2.64
CA ARG A 33 -11.04 7.13 2.63
C ARG A 33 -11.12 8.08 1.44
N ASP A 34 -12.23 8.01 0.73
CA ASP A 34 -12.60 9.05 -0.22
C ASP A 34 -13.30 10.21 0.51
N LEU A 35 -12.79 11.43 0.35
CA LEU A 35 -13.30 12.62 1.03
C LEU A 35 -14.33 13.41 0.20
N CYS A 36 -14.61 13.03 -1.05
CA CYS A 36 -15.41 13.87 -1.96
C CYS A 36 -16.43 13.09 -2.81
N PRO A 37 -17.65 13.62 -3.00
CA PRO A 37 -18.64 13.05 -3.92
C PRO A 37 -18.42 13.54 -5.36
N ASP A 38 -17.23 13.28 -5.93
CA ASP A 38 -16.84 13.76 -7.26
C ASP A 38 -16.93 12.70 -8.37
N GLY A 39 -17.47 11.51 -8.04
CA GLY A 39 -17.59 10.38 -8.95
C GLY A 39 -16.29 9.57 -9.13
N TYR A 40 -15.26 9.88 -8.34
CA TYR A 40 -14.05 9.07 -8.22
C TYR A 40 -14.05 8.37 -6.86
N GLY A 41 -13.09 7.45 -6.71
CA GLY A 41 -12.82 6.76 -5.47
C GLY A 41 -11.36 6.89 -5.07
N ALA A 42 -11.00 6.20 -3.99
CA ALA A 42 -9.65 6.18 -3.44
C ALA A 42 -9.07 4.77 -3.47
N ALA A 43 -7.75 4.66 -3.65
CA ALA A 43 -7.05 3.39 -3.53
C ALA A 43 -5.70 3.52 -2.85
N LEU A 44 -5.42 2.62 -1.92
CA LEU A 44 -4.13 2.51 -1.25
C LEU A 44 -3.35 1.34 -1.83
N HIS A 45 -2.21 1.63 -2.44
CA HIS A 45 -1.31 0.66 -3.07
C HIS A 45 -0.03 0.47 -2.25
N LEU A 46 0.34 -0.79 -2.02
CA LEU A 46 1.63 -1.17 -1.46
C LEU A 46 2.53 -1.70 -2.58
N THR A 47 3.76 -1.20 -2.64
CA THR A 47 4.81 -1.67 -3.56
C THR A 47 6.03 -2.07 -2.74
N TYR A 48 6.72 -3.12 -3.15
CA TYR A 48 7.91 -3.63 -2.46
C TYR A 48 8.69 -4.56 -3.38
N TYR A 49 9.94 -4.86 -3.03
CA TYR A 49 10.65 -5.99 -3.60
C TYR A 49 10.54 -7.19 -2.67
N LYS A 50 10.19 -8.37 -3.21
CA LYS A 50 10.11 -9.63 -2.48
C LYS A 50 11.25 -10.55 -2.89
N TRP A 51 11.89 -11.18 -1.92
CA TRP A 51 12.88 -12.23 -2.18
C TRP A 51 12.18 -13.50 -2.64
N ASN A 52 12.54 -14.02 -3.81
CA ASN A 52 11.98 -15.28 -4.34
C ASN A 52 12.86 -16.51 -4.02
N GLY A 53 13.94 -16.36 -3.25
CA GLY A 53 14.95 -17.39 -3.01
C GLY A 53 16.28 -17.11 -3.70
N SER A 54 16.28 -16.36 -4.80
CA SER A 54 17.47 -16.09 -5.64
C SER A 54 17.65 -14.62 -6.03
N SER A 55 16.57 -13.86 -6.15
CA SER A 55 16.58 -12.46 -6.56
C SER A 55 15.46 -11.65 -5.91
N TRP A 56 15.64 -10.33 -5.91
CA TRP A 56 14.63 -9.36 -5.50
C TRP A 56 13.70 -9.06 -6.67
N VAL A 57 12.43 -9.41 -6.52
CA VAL A 57 11.40 -9.22 -7.56
C VAL A 57 10.44 -8.13 -7.12
N TYR A 58 10.18 -7.16 -8.01
CA TYR A 58 9.17 -6.14 -7.76
C TYR A 58 7.80 -6.77 -7.62
N SER A 59 7.06 -6.37 -6.58
CA SER A 59 5.75 -6.92 -6.23
C SER A 59 4.84 -5.81 -5.69
N THR A 60 3.55 -6.04 -5.82
CA THR A 60 2.51 -5.17 -5.25
C THR A 60 1.58 -5.98 -4.38
N ALA A 61 1.00 -5.38 -3.35
CA ALA A 61 -0.13 -5.99 -2.65
C ALA A 61 -1.44 -5.58 -3.32
N ASN A 62 -2.49 -6.37 -3.09
CA ASN A 62 -3.84 -5.99 -3.48
C ASN A 62 -4.18 -4.63 -2.85
N PRO A 63 -4.59 -3.64 -3.66
CA PRO A 63 -4.88 -2.32 -3.12
C PRO A 63 -6.20 -2.30 -2.36
N ILE A 64 -6.27 -1.51 -1.29
CA ILE A 64 -7.57 -1.10 -0.74
C ILE A 64 -8.24 -0.26 -1.82
N LYS A 65 -9.52 -0.50 -2.10
CA LYS A 65 -10.29 0.29 -3.07
C LYS A 65 -11.61 0.75 -2.44
N VAL A 66 -11.77 2.06 -2.33
CA VAL A 66 -13.04 2.73 -2.00
C VAL A 66 -13.68 3.09 -3.34
N THR A 67 -14.50 2.21 -3.91
CA THR A 67 -15.04 2.36 -5.28
C THR A 67 -16.43 3.00 -5.33
N THR A 68 -17.22 2.88 -4.27
CA THR A 68 -18.62 3.31 -4.24
C THR A 68 -18.99 3.82 -2.86
N GLY A 69 -19.01 5.14 -2.70
CA GLY A 69 -19.43 5.79 -1.46
C GLY A 69 -18.49 6.92 -1.12
N ALA A 70 -18.85 8.13 -1.51
CA ALA A 70 -18.23 9.32 -0.93
C ALA A 70 -18.26 9.15 0.59
N TYR A 71 -17.14 9.42 1.27
CA TYR A 71 -16.98 9.32 2.72
C TYR A 71 -16.84 7.92 3.32
N ASP A 72 -16.85 6.85 2.52
CA ASP A 72 -16.64 5.48 3.00
C ASP A 72 -15.16 5.22 3.35
N THR A 73 -14.93 4.36 4.34
CA THR A 73 -13.60 3.99 4.83
C THR A 73 -13.44 2.49 4.72
N VAL A 74 -12.41 2.05 4.01
CA VAL A 74 -12.09 0.63 3.89
C VAL A 74 -10.75 0.38 4.54
N ASP A 75 -10.74 -0.58 5.45
CA ASP A 75 -9.55 -1.02 6.17
C ASP A 75 -9.01 -2.33 5.59
N HIS A 76 -7.70 -2.50 5.62
CA HIS A 76 -7.06 -3.78 5.30
C HIS A 76 -5.73 -3.93 6.03
N SER A 77 -5.43 -5.17 6.37
CA SER A 77 -4.18 -5.56 7.03
C SER A 77 -3.35 -6.43 6.09
N TRP A 78 -2.13 -6.01 5.82
CA TRP A 78 -1.14 -6.83 5.14
C TRP A 78 -0.07 -7.29 6.11
N THR A 79 0.41 -8.51 5.92
CA THR A 79 1.66 -8.96 6.52
C THR A 79 2.63 -9.32 5.41
N PHE A 80 3.91 -9.03 5.63
CA PHE A 80 4.95 -9.31 4.66
C PHE A 80 6.21 -9.80 5.36
N LYS A 81 6.96 -10.63 4.65
CA LYS A 81 8.26 -11.16 5.06
C LYS A 81 9.16 -11.26 3.86
N ASP A 82 10.45 -11.10 4.11
CA ASP A 82 11.50 -11.14 3.10
C ASP A 82 11.26 -10.10 2.01
N VAL A 83 10.97 -8.86 2.45
CA VAL A 83 10.73 -7.71 1.58
C VAL A 83 11.74 -6.59 1.83
N ARG A 84 11.88 -5.69 0.85
CA ARG A 84 12.61 -4.43 0.96
C ARG A 84 11.91 -3.30 0.19
N ASP A 85 12.33 -2.07 0.48
CA ASP A 85 11.87 -0.84 -0.18
C ASP A 85 10.35 -0.73 -0.26
N VAL A 86 9.70 -1.01 0.87
CA VAL A 86 8.24 -0.97 0.97
C VAL A 86 7.79 0.49 0.87
N LYS A 87 6.93 0.79 -0.09
CA LYS A 87 6.35 2.11 -0.32
C LYS A 87 4.84 2.01 -0.44
N ILE A 88 4.16 3.01 0.11
CA ILE A 88 2.71 3.07 0.16
C ILE A 88 2.28 4.30 -0.62
N TYR A 89 1.26 4.16 -1.46
CA TYR A 89 0.74 5.21 -2.31
C TYR A 89 -0.77 5.29 -2.17
N SER A 90 -1.29 6.47 -1.84
CA SER A 90 -2.71 6.76 -1.99
C SER A 90 -2.94 7.32 -3.39
N CYS A 91 -3.94 6.81 -4.07
CA CYS A 91 -4.26 7.12 -5.46
C CYS A 91 -5.74 7.40 -5.63
N ARG A 92 -6.09 8.16 -6.66
CA ARG A 92 -7.48 8.32 -7.12
C ARG A 92 -7.83 7.20 -8.10
N ILE A 93 -9.01 6.62 -7.98
CA ILE A 93 -9.53 5.64 -8.96
C ILE A 93 -10.82 6.14 -9.60
N ASN A 94 -11.08 5.79 -10.86
CA ASN A 94 -12.38 6.03 -11.48
C ASN A 94 -13.36 4.88 -11.19
N GLY A 95 -14.60 4.99 -11.69
CA GLY A 95 -15.64 3.94 -11.51
C GLY A 95 -15.30 2.56 -12.12
N ALA A 96 -14.31 2.47 -13.01
CA ALA A 96 -13.77 1.20 -13.51
C ALA A 96 -12.58 0.67 -12.68
N GLY A 97 -12.22 1.39 -11.60
CA GLY A 97 -11.06 1.07 -10.76
C GLY A 97 -9.72 1.42 -11.38
N ALA A 98 -9.69 2.23 -12.45
CA ALA A 98 -8.45 2.67 -13.08
C ALA A 98 -7.76 3.76 -12.24
N VAL A 99 -6.47 3.56 -11.96
CA VAL A 99 -5.65 4.38 -11.07
C VAL A 99 -5.17 5.65 -11.77
N SER A 100 -5.21 6.78 -11.05
CA SER A 100 -4.72 8.09 -11.47
C SER A 100 -4.22 8.88 -10.26
N SER A 101 -3.38 9.90 -10.49
CA SER A 101 -2.97 10.87 -9.45
C SER A 101 -2.55 10.22 -8.12
N CYS A 102 -1.46 9.46 -8.11
CA CYS A 102 -0.94 8.82 -6.89
C CYS A 102 0.06 9.73 -6.16
N THR A 103 -0.03 9.77 -4.83
CA THR A 103 1.02 10.33 -3.96
C THR A 103 1.46 9.31 -2.95
N GLN A 104 2.73 9.35 -2.58
CA GLN A 104 3.24 8.52 -1.50
C GLN A 104 2.50 8.88 -0.20
N ALA A 105 1.92 7.87 0.45
CA ALA A 105 1.27 8.05 1.73
C ALA A 105 2.34 8.11 2.83
N THR A 106 2.22 9.08 3.72
CA THR A 106 2.99 9.11 4.96
C THR A 106 2.15 8.50 6.05
N LEU A 107 2.70 7.51 6.74
CA LEU A 107 2.02 6.76 7.78
C LEU A 107 2.79 6.97 9.07
N PHE A 108 2.05 7.10 10.17
CA PHE A 108 2.58 7.41 11.49
C PHE A 108 2.68 6.15 12.33
#